data_AF-A0A929HLC5-F1
#
_entry.id   AF-A0A929HLC5-F1
#
_cell.length_a   1.000
_cell.length_b   1.000
_cell.length_c   1.000
_cell.angle_alpha   90.00
_cell.angle_beta   90.00
_cell.angle_gamma   90.00
#
_symmetry.space_group_name_H-M   'P 1'
#
loop_
_entity.id
_entity.type
_entity.pdbx_description
1 polymer ?
#
loop_
_entity_poly.entity_id
_entity_poly.type
_entity_poly.pdbx_seq_one_letter_code
_entity_poly.pdbx_strand_id
1 'polypeptide(L)'
;MRKFTLFILAFFLVVGTYGIASADVHDGQRIFKRYCVKCHGADGSVSKQGRGLNPPARDLRTNRLFLAPAQLRSIIKYGLYGREMKAWQGILSDKDIIDVAAFVRTLTYEPSIEAGKKFYKGNCAACHASTGAVKKLFVAPDLDMSPLGRTGMARVAREGRHGTMMKPKRDMFKNADLADAIEYLQSIKK
;
A
#
# COMPACT_ATOMS: atom_id res chain seq x y z
N MET A 1 -1.12 -65.65 -34.69
CA MET A 1 -0.18 -64.59 -34.23
C MET A 1 -0.50 -63.35 -35.04
N ARG A 2 -0.89 -62.15 -34.55
CA ARG A 2 -0.77 -61.43 -33.27
C ARG A 2 -2.00 -60.50 -33.17
N LYS A 3 -2.52 -60.35 -31.96
CA LYS A 3 -3.64 -59.47 -31.57
C LYS A 3 -3.17 -58.01 -31.62
N PHE A 4 -3.93 -57.12 -32.24
CA PHE A 4 -3.76 -55.66 -32.09
C PHE A 4 -5.07 -55.06 -31.57
N THR A 5 -5.21 -55.12 -30.25
CA THR A 5 -6.27 -54.44 -29.50
C THR A 5 -5.96 -52.95 -29.48
N LEU A 6 -6.76 -52.14 -30.16
CA LEU A 6 -6.73 -50.68 -30.10
C LEU A 6 -7.27 -50.23 -28.73
N PHE A 7 -6.37 -49.99 -27.77
CA PHE A 7 -6.69 -49.23 -26.56
C PHE A 7 -6.55 -47.73 -26.88
N ILE A 8 -7.66 -47.09 -27.24
CA ILE A 8 -7.74 -45.62 -27.27
C ILE A 8 -7.80 -45.15 -25.81
N LEU A 9 -6.64 -44.77 -25.27
CA LEU A 9 -6.54 -44.04 -24.02
C LEU A 9 -7.18 -42.67 -24.22
N ALA A 10 -8.43 -42.53 -23.78
CA ALA A 10 -9.08 -41.25 -23.60
C ALA A 10 -8.35 -40.49 -22.47
N PHE A 11 -7.31 -39.76 -22.83
CA PHE A 11 -6.69 -38.77 -21.96
C PHE A 11 -7.64 -37.59 -21.87
N PHE A 12 -8.64 -37.68 -20.99
CA PHE A 12 -9.45 -36.54 -20.58
C PHE A 12 -8.50 -35.52 -19.97
N LEU A 13 -8.15 -34.49 -20.76
CA LEU A 13 -7.60 -33.24 -20.27
C LEU A 13 -8.66 -32.64 -19.34
N VAL A 14 -8.60 -32.99 -18.06
CA VAL A 14 -9.21 -32.20 -16.99
C VAL A 14 -8.40 -30.90 -16.95
N VAL A 15 -8.72 -29.99 -17.85
CA VAL A 15 -8.36 -28.57 -17.71
C VAL A 15 -9.22 -28.08 -16.56
N GLY A 16 -8.75 -28.32 -15.33
CA GLY A 16 -9.31 -27.71 -14.14
C GLY A 16 -9.24 -26.21 -14.34
N THR A 17 -10.39 -25.58 -14.58
CA THR A 17 -10.51 -24.14 -14.53
C THR A 17 -10.25 -23.74 -13.08
N TYR A 18 -8.99 -23.47 -12.76
CA TYR A 18 -8.64 -22.73 -11.55
C TYR A 18 -9.24 -21.35 -11.74
N GLY A 19 -10.50 -21.20 -11.32
CA GLY A 19 -11.18 -19.92 -11.33
C GLY A 19 -10.32 -18.95 -10.55
N ILE A 20 -9.74 -17.97 -11.24
CA ILE A 20 -9.16 -16.80 -10.59
C ILE A 20 -10.36 -16.14 -9.92
N ALA A 21 -10.53 -16.36 -8.61
CA ALA A 21 -11.63 -15.78 -7.86
C ALA A 21 -11.51 -14.26 -7.98
N SER A 22 -12.42 -13.66 -8.75
CA SER A 22 -12.52 -12.21 -8.87
C SER A 22 -12.88 -11.62 -7.51
N ALA A 23 -12.28 -10.47 -7.21
CA ALA A 23 -12.56 -9.77 -5.97
C ALA A 23 -13.99 -9.20 -5.97
N ASP A 24 -14.65 -9.29 -4.83
CA ASP A 24 -15.95 -8.68 -4.54
C ASP A 24 -15.81 -7.60 -3.46
N VAL A 25 -16.01 -6.35 -3.85
CA VAL A 25 -15.87 -5.19 -2.94
C VAL A 25 -16.99 -5.15 -1.89
N HIS A 26 -18.21 -5.60 -2.23
CA HIS A 26 -19.33 -5.59 -1.30
C HIS A 26 -19.13 -6.63 -0.20
N ASP A 27 -18.65 -7.82 -0.55
CA ASP A 27 -18.28 -8.85 0.42
C ASP A 27 -17.15 -8.37 1.32
N GLY A 28 -16.11 -7.78 0.70
CA GLY A 28 -15.00 -7.14 1.41
C GLY A 28 -15.45 -6.09 2.41
N GLN A 29 -16.42 -5.23 2.03
CA GLN A 29 -16.99 -4.23 2.92
C GLN A 29 -17.74 -4.85 4.10
N ARG A 30 -18.53 -5.92 3.88
CA ARG A 30 -19.24 -6.62 4.96
C ARG A 30 -18.28 -7.25 5.96
N ILE A 31 -17.23 -7.91 5.46
CA ILE A 31 -16.19 -8.53 6.29
C ILE A 31 -15.41 -7.46 7.05
N PHE A 32 -15.01 -6.38 6.37
CA PHE A 32 -14.32 -5.25 6.99
C PHE A 32 -15.15 -4.64 8.13
N LYS A 33 -16.46 -4.41 7.90
CA LYS A 33 -17.40 -3.93 8.92
C LYS A 33 -17.49 -4.85 10.13
N ARG A 34 -17.38 -6.17 9.93
CA ARG A 34 -17.46 -7.15 11.02
C ARG A 34 -16.17 -7.20 11.84
N TYR A 35 -15.01 -7.15 11.20
CA TYR A 35 -13.74 -7.53 11.83
C TYR A 35 -12.73 -6.39 11.97
N CYS A 36 -12.72 -5.42 11.05
CA CYS A 36 -11.62 -4.46 10.91
C CYS A 36 -11.94 -3.08 11.49
N VAL A 37 -13.21 -2.65 11.42
CA VAL A 37 -13.64 -1.27 11.82
C VAL A 37 -13.33 -0.92 13.27
N LYS A 38 -13.25 -1.94 14.15
CA LYS A 38 -12.93 -1.76 15.56
C LYS A 38 -11.61 -1.01 15.74
N CYS A 39 -10.62 -1.23 14.86
CA CYS A 39 -9.34 -0.53 14.87
C CYS A 39 -9.19 0.47 13.72
N HIS A 40 -9.72 0.14 12.52
CA HIS A 40 -9.50 0.90 11.29
C HIS A 40 -10.66 1.80 10.87
N GLY A 41 -11.65 2.02 11.73
CA GLY A 41 -12.79 2.91 11.46
C GLY A 41 -13.67 2.40 10.32
N ALA A 42 -14.89 2.93 10.16
CA ALA A 42 -15.77 2.52 9.07
C ALA A 42 -15.32 3.06 7.71
N ASP A 43 -14.70 4.25 7.70
CA ASP A 43 -14.19 4.96 6.53
C ASP A 43 -12.70 4.67 6.25
N GLY A 44 -12.07 3.77 7.03
CA GLY A 44 -10.64 3.51 6.96
C GLY A 44 -9.77 4.46 7.79
N SER A 45 -10.35 5.47 8.43
CA SER A 45 -9.63 6.32 9.40
C SER A 45 -9.36 5.56 10.69
N VAL A 46 -8.38 5.99 11.48
CA VAL A 46 -8.07 5.29 12.73
C VAL A 46 -9.23 5.47 13.72
N SER A 47 -9.81 4.38 14.22
CA SER A 47 -10.89 4.45 15.23
C SER A 47 -10.35 4.94 16.59
N LYS A 48 -11.25 5.23 17.56
CA LYS A 48 -10.84 5.56 18.94
C LYS A 48 -9.99 4.45 19.57
N GLN A 49 -10.39 3.20 19.38
CA GLN A 49 -9.62 2.06 19.89
C GLN A 49 -8.31 1.88 19.12
N GLY A 50 -8.32 2.02 17.79
CA GLY A 50 -7.11 1.94 16.97
C GLY A 50 -6.06 2.97 17.38
N ARG A 51 -6.49 4.17 17.82
CA ARG A 51 -5.61 5.22 18.35
C ARG A 51 -4.97 4.86 19.70
N GLY A 52 -5.61 4.01 20.50
CA GLY A 52 -5.13 3.58 21.81
C GLY A 52 -4.14 2.41 21.77
N LEU A 53 -3.85 1.84 20.59
CA LEU A 53 -2.88 0.76 20.44
C LEU A 53 -1.45 1.31 20.45
N ASN A 54 -0.47 0.46 20.76
CA ASN A 54 0.95 0.81 20.68
C ASN A 54 1.71 -0.10 19.71
N PRO A 55 2.07 0.38 18.50
CA PRO A 55 1.69 1.69 17.95
C PRO A 55 0.22 1.72 17.51
N PRO A 56 -0.32 2.91 17.21
CA PRO A 56 -1.67 3.05 16.70
C PRO A 56 -1.90 2.26 15.41
N ALA A 57 -3.15 1.84 15.18
CA ALA A 57 -3.57 1.29 13.91
C ALA A 57 -3.31 2.30 12.77
N ARG A 58 -2.98 1.78 11.58
CA ARG A 58 -2.72 2.63 10.41
C ARG A 58 -4.03 3.19 9.84
N ASP A 59 -3.99 4.45 9.44
CA ASP A 59 -5.02 5.04 8.58
C ASP A 59 -4.95 4.37 7.20
N LEU A 60 -5.97 3.59 6.87
CA LEU A 60 -5.98 2.78 5.65
C LEU A 60 -6.15 3.63 4.40
N ARG A 61 -6.75 4.82 4.51
CA ARG A 61 -6.98 5.76 3.41
C ARG A 61 -5.66 6.24 2.82
N THR A 62 -4.66 6.45 3.67
CA THR A 62 -3.31 6.88 3.26
C THR A 62 -2.34 5.72 3.12
N ASN A 63 -2.43 4.70 3.98
CA ASN A 63 -1.50 3.57 3.96
C ASN A 63 -1.61 2.74 2.67
N ARG A 64 -2.82 2.57 2.13
CA ARG A 64 -3.01 1.83 0.87
C ARG A 64 -2.28 2.45 -0.32
N LEU A 65 -2.02 3.77 -0.30
CA LEU A 65 -1.46 4.52 -1.45
C LEU A 65 -0.04 4.04 -1.79
N PHE A 66 0.64 3.42 -0.82
CA PHE A 66 2.02 2.98 -0.95
C PHE A 66 2.19 1.46 -0.85
N LEU A 67 1.10 0.70 -0.97
CA LEU A 67 1.11 -0.76 -0.91
C LEU A 67 0.62 -1.37 -2.22
N ALA A 68 1.39 -2.32 -2.73
CA ALA A 68 0.94 -3.17 -3.83
C ALA A 68 -0.22 -4.08 -3.36
N PRO A 69 -1.12 -4.50 -4.27
CA PRO A 69 -2.23 -5.40 -3.92
C PRO A 69 -1.78 -6.65 -3.16
N ALA A 70 -0.68 -7.28 -3.59
CA ALA A 70 -0.14 -8.47 -2.94
C ALA A 70 0.39 -8.19 -1.53
N GLN A 71 0.98 -7.01 -1.29
CA GLN A 71 1.45 -6.61 0.03
C GLN A 71 0.26 -6.40 0.99
N LEU A 72 -0.81 -5.76 0.51
CA LEU A 72 -2.02 -5.56 1.31
C LEU A 72 -2.64 -6.90 1.71
N ARG A 73 -2.79 -7.84 0.76
CA ARG A 73 -3.26 -9.21 1.05
C ARG A 73 -2.35 -9.93 2.03
N SER A 74 -1.03 -9.83 1.85
CA SER A 74 -0.05 -10.45 2.75
C SER A 74 -0.16 -9.93 4.19
N ILE A 75 -0.34 -8.61 4.36
CA ILE A 75 -0.52 -8.00 5.69
C ILE A 75 -1.81 -8.49 6.34
N ILE A 76 -2.90 -8.61 5.59
CA ILE A 76 -4.16 -9.14 6.12
C ILE A 76 -3.99 -10.62 6.48
N LYS A 77 -3.42 -11.42 5.58
CA LYS A 77 -3.26 -12.86 5.75
C LYS A 77 -2.39 -13.22 6.95
N TYR A 78 -1.21 -12.62 7.04
CA TYR A 78 -0.18 -12.99 8.01
C TYR A 78 -0.08 -12.05 9.21
N GLY A 79 -0.80 -10.92 9.18
CA GLY A 79 -0.70 -9.90 10.22
C GLY A 79 0.66 -9.20 10.21
N LEU A 80 0.97 -8.54 11.32
CA LEU A 80 2.26 -7.90 11.57
C LEU A 80 2.81 -8.41 12.90
N TYR A 81 3.99 -9.06 12.86
CA TYR A 81 4.63 -9.57 14.06
C TYR A 81 4.86 -8.47 15.11
N GLY A 82 4.58 -8.77 16.38
CA GLY A 82 4.70 -7.82 17.49
C GLY A 82 3.71 -6.65 17.43
N ARG A 83 2.58 -6.79 16.70
CA ARG A 83 1.52 -5.80 16.60
C ARG A 83 0.16 -6.41 16.88
N GLU A 84 -0.80 -5.55 17.20
CA GLU A 84 -2.21 -5.90 17.36
C GLU A 84 -2.90 -6.34 16.05
N MET A 85 -2.29 -6.05 14.89
CA MET A 85 -2.78 -6.55 13.61
C MET A 85 -2.44 -8.04 13.47
N LYS A 86 -3.33 -8.89 13.99
CA LYS A 86 -3.21 -10.35 13.96
C LYS A 86 -3.31 -10.92 12.54
N ALA A 87 -2.82 -12.13 12.36
CA ALA A 87 -3.03 -12.91 11.14
C ALA A 87 -4.51 -13.32 11.02
N TRP A 88 -5.08 -13.14 9.83
CA TRP A 88 -6.47 -13.56 9.54
C TRP A 88 -6.56 -14.88 8.77
N GLN A 89 -5.43 -15.46 8.36
CA GLN A 89 -5.43 -16.83 7.83
C GLN A 89 -6.03 -17.82 8.83
N GLY A 90 -6.83 -18.76 8.32
CA GLY A 90 -7.55 -19.73 9.15
C GLY A 90 -8.83 -19.19 9.82
N ILE A 91 -9.03 -17.86 9.84
CA ILE A 91 -10.29 -17.22 10.24
C ILE A 91 -11.07 -16.78 9.00
N LEU A 92 -10.37 -16.17 8.04
CA LEU A 92 -10.89 -15.75 6.74
C LEU A 92 -10.35 -16.69 5.65
N SER A 93 -11.18 -16.98 4.64
CA SER A 93 -10.72 -17.69 3.45
C SER A 93 -9.80 -16.80 2.60
N ASP A 94 -9.05 -17.39 1.68
CA ASP A 94 -8.19 -16.61 0.76
C ASP A 94 -9.03 -15.66 -0.12
N LYS A 95 -10.27 -16.06 -0.48
CA LYS A 95 -11.21 -15.19 -1.17
C LYS A 95 -11.64 -14.00 -0.30
N ASP A 96 -12.01 -14.24 0.97
CA ASP A 96 -12.37 -13.17 1.90
C ASP A 96 -11.23 -12.14 2.05
N ILE A 97 -9.99 -12.61 2.10
CA ILE A 97 -8.80 -11.75 2.18
C ILE A 97 -8.63 -10.91 0.90
N ILE A 98 -8.87 -11.51 -0.27
CA ILE A 98 -8.86 -10.81 -1.56
C ILE A 98 -9.94 -9.73 -1.58
N ASP A 99 -11.15 -10.07 -1.15
CA ASP A 99 -12.33 -9.19 -1.13
C ASP A 99 -12.12 -8.00 -0.18
N VAL A 100 -11.63 -8.25 1.04
CA VAL A 100 -11.27 -7.19 2.01
C VAL A 100 -10.17 -6.29 1.47
N ALA A 101 -9.12 -6.86 0.87
CA ALA A 101 -8.05 -6.06 0.26
C ALA A 101 -8.57 -5.19 -0.88
N ALA A 102 -9.52 -5.69 -1.69
CA ALA A 102 -10.18 -4.91 -2.73
C ALA A 102 -11.02 -3.77 -2.15
N PHE A 103 -11.81 -4.03 -1.10
CA PHE A 103 -12.54 -2.98 -0.39
C PHE A 103 -11.61 -1.92 0.20
N VAL A 104 -10.52 -2.30 0.88
CA VAL A 104 -9.56 -1.33 1.43
C VAL A 104 -8.98 -0.43 0.35
N ARG A 105 -8.85 -0.91 -0.91
CA ARG A 105 -8.37 -0.08 -2.02
C ARG A 105 -9.37 1.00 -2.47
N THR A 106 -10.65 0.88 -2.16
CA THR A 106 -11.67 1.88 -2.52
C THR A 106 -11.73 3.06 -1.56
N LEU A 107 -11.18 2.93 -0.35
CA LEU A 107 -11.17 3.98 0.69
C LEU A 107 -10.44 5.23 0.21
N THR A 108 -11.03 6.42 0.25
CA THR A 108 -10.40 7.62 -0.35
C THR A 108 -9.60 8.47 0.64
N TYR A 109 -8.52 9.07 0.16
CA TYR A 109 -7.80 10.15 0.81
C TYR A 109 -7.51 11.19 -0.27
N GLU A 110 -7.92 12.43 -0.04
CA GLU A 110 -7.67 13.54 -0.96
C GLU A 110 -6.45 14.33 -0.47
N PRO A 111 -5.32 14.30 -1.19
CA PRO A 111 -4.13 15.01 -0.76
C PRO A 111 -4.31 16.52 -0.81
N SER A 112 -3.74 17.23 0.16
CA SER A 112 -3.79 18.70 0.20
C SER A 112 -2.51 19.31 -0.38
N ILE A 113 -2.63 20.03 -1.49
CA ILE A 113 -1.51 20.77 -2.10
C ILE A 113 -0.90 21.76 -1.10
N GLU A 114 -1.73 22.50 -0.36
CA GLU A 114 -1.24 23.51 0.59
C GLU A 114 -0.52 22.87 1.79
N ALA A 115 -1.09 21.79 2.37
CA ALA A 115 -0.42 21.05 3.43
C ALA A 115 0.89 20.42 2.92
N GLY A 116 0.88 19.89 1.70
CA GLY A 116 2.02 19.31 1.02
C GLY A 116 3.14 20.30 0.78
N LYS A 117 2.80 21.51 0.32
CA LYS A 117 3.72 22.63 0.15
C LYS A 117 4.38 23.02 1.47
N LYS A 118 3.59 23.17 2.53
CA LYS A 118 4.11 23.49 3.87
C LYS A 118 5.05 22.41 4.37
N PHE A 119 4.65 21.15 4.27
CA PHE A 119 5.46 20.00 4.70
C PHE A 119 6.76 19.90 3.89
N TYR A 120 6.67 19.99 2.56
CA TYR A 120 7.82 19.89 1.66
C TYR A 120 8.85 21.00 1.91
N LYS A 121 8.39 22.25 2.08
CA LYS A 121 9.27 23.38 2.41
C LYS A 121 9.99 23.19 3.75
N GLY A 122 9.30 22.67 4.75
CA GLY A 122 9.87 22.45 6.08
C GLY A 122 10.85 21.28 6.16
N ASN A 123 10.69 20.25 5.31
CA ASN A 123 11.37 18.96 5.50
C ASN A 123 12.24 18.51 4.32
N CYS A 124 12.01 19.02 3.11
CA CYS A 124 12.61 18.49 1.89
C CYS A 124 13.40 19.56 1.11
N ALA A 125 12.88 20.78 1.02
CA ALA A 125 13.41 21.84 0.15
C ALA A 125 14.84 22.28 0.49
N ALA A 126 15.29 22.09 1.73
CA ALA A 126 16.67 22.35 2.14
C ALA A 126 17.67 21.51 1.31
N CYS A 127 17.29 20.30 0.91
CA CYS A 127 18.11 19.41 0.10
C CYS A 127 17.64 19.31 -1.36
N HIS A 128 16.33 19.30 -1.63
CA HIS A 128 15.77 19.01 -2.96
C HIS A 128 15.28 20.25 -3.74
N ALA A 129 15.72 21.45 -3.35
CA ALA A 129 15.21 22.73 -3.84
C ALA A 129 13.70 22.93 -3.60
N SER A 130 13.22 24.17 -3.65
CA SER A 130 11.80 24.48 -3.42
C SER A 130 10.89 23.95 -4.51
N THR A 131 11.42 23.75 -5.72
CA THR A 131 10.70 23.25 -6.90
C THR A 131 10.82 21.74 -7.09
N GLY A 132 11.64 21.03 -6.30
CA GLY A 132 11.94 19.62 -6.53
C GLY A 132 13.00 19.37 -7.61
N ALA A 133 13.48 20.41 -8.30
CA ALA A 133 14.53 20.30 -9.30
C ALA A 133 15.88 19.89 -8.70
N VAL A 134 16.82 19.45 -9.55
CA VAL A 134 18.19 19.11 -9.14
C VAL A 134 18.81 20.23 -8.29
N LYS A 135 19.31 19.86 -7.11
CA LYS A 135 20.15 20.74 -6.29
C LYS A 135 21.58 20.19 -6.29
N LYS A 136 22.49 20.87 -7.00
CA LYS A 136 23.91 20.50 -7.08
C LYS A 136 24.56 20.42 -5.69
N LEU A 137 24.18 21.34 -4.80
CA LEU A 137 24.49 21.27 -3.38
C LEU A 137 23.76 20.07 -2.78
N PHE A 138 24.50 19.02 -2.40
CA PHE A 138 24.07 17.69 -1.93
C PHE A 138 23.81 16.61 -2.98
N VAL A 139 24.05 16.88 -4.27
CA VAL A 139 23.81 15.91 -5.36
C VAL A 139 22.39 15.32 -5.29
N ALA A 140 21.42 16.15 -4.87
CA ALA A 140 20.05 15.72 -4.70
C ALA A 140 19.43 15.51 -6.09
N PRO A 141 18.86 14.31 -6.37
CA PRO A 141 18.27 14.04 -7.66
C PRO A 141 17.04 14.91 -7.89
N ASP A 142 16.70 15.05 -9.17
CA ASP A 142 15.44 15.66 -9.57
C ASP A 142 14.27 14.82 -9.06
N LEU A 143 13.43 15.43 -8.22
CA LEU A 143 12.20 14.81 -7.74
C LEU A 143 11.06 14.97 -8.74
N ASP A 144 11.15 15.97 -9.61
CA ASP A 144 10.18 16.22 -10.68
C ASP A 144 10.35 15.19 -11.81
N MET A 145 11.59 15.00 -12.27
CA MET A 145 11.95 14.02 -13.30
C MET A 145 12.36 12.65 -12.73
N SER A 146 11.87 12.32 -11.54
CA SER A 146 12.23 11.06 -10.89
C SER A 146 11.67 9.85 -11.68
N PRO A 147 12.49 8.82 -11.97
CA PRO A 147 11.97 7.55 -12.48
C PRO A 147 11.16 6.79 -11.41
N LEU A 148 11.18 7.26 -10.16
CA LEU A 148 10.40 6.69 -9.08
C LEU A 148 8.95 7.20 -9.17
N GLY A 149 7.99 6.30 -9.33
CA GLY A 149 6.57 6.64 -9.13
C GLY A 149 6.28 7.02 -7.67
N ARG A 150 5.05 7.47 -7.37
CA ARG A 150 4.61 7.93 -6.03
C ARG A 150 5.03 6.98 -4.89
N THR A 151 4.84 5.67 -5.08
CA THR A 151 5.21 4.65 -4.09
C THR A 151 6.73 4.57 -3.86
N GLY A 152 7.53 4.71 -4.94
CA GLY A 152 8.99 4.73 -4.87
C GLY A 152 9.49 5.96 -4.13
N MET A 153 8.97 7.14 -4.48
CA MET A 153 9.31 8.40 -3.79
C MET A 153 8.99 8.31 -2.29
N ALA A 154 7.78 7.88 -1.93
CA ALA A 154 7.38 7.76 -0.52
C ALA A 154 8.23 6.73 0.24
N ARG A 155 8.65 5.63 -0.42
CA ARG A 155 9.56 4.65 0.18
C ARG A 155 10.93 5.26 0.43
N VAL A 156 11.55 5.91 -0.55
CA VAL A 156 12.87 6.55 -0.38
C VAL A 156 12.80 7.66 0.67
N ALA A 157 11.71 8.42 0.73
CA ALA A 157 11.52 9.44 1.75
C ALA A 157 11.53 8.86 3.18
N ARG A 158 10.88 7.72 3.40
CA ARG A 158 10.82 7.06 4.72
C ARG A 158 12.07 6.27 5.06
N GLU A 159 12.54 5.47 4.11
CA GLU A 159 13.59 4.47 4.33
C GLU A 159 15.00 5.04 4.10
N GLY A 160 15.09 6.22 3.47
CA GLY A 160 16.34 6.79 3.03
C GLY A 160 16.95 6.06 1.83
N ARG A 161 18.13 6.50 1.42
CA ARG A 161 18.97 5.85 0.41
C ARG A 161 20.35 5.59 0.99
N HIS A 162 20.71 4.32 1.08
CA HIS A 162 22.01 3.89 1.61
C HIS A 162 23.17 4.57 0.86
N GLY A 163 24.23 4.93 1.59
CA GLY A 163 25.37 5.65 1.02
C GLY A 163 25.13 7.12 0.67
N THR A 164 23.96 7.69 1.01
CA THR A 164 23.66 9.10 0.72
C THR A 164 23.32 9.91 1.99
N MET A 165 23.14 11.22 1.79
CA MET A 165 22.62 12.15 2.80
C MET A 165 21.13 11.94 3.12
N MET A 166 20.39 11.24 2.26
CA MET A 166 18.98 10.92 2.49
C MET A 166 18.85 9.79 3.53
N LYS A 167 18.92 10.13 4.82
CA LYS A 167 18.81 9.18 5.93
C LYS A 167 17.35 8.74 6.16
N PRO A 168 17.09 7.56 6.75
CA PRO A 168 15.74 7.12 7.10
C PRO A 168 15.04 8.07 8.07
N LYS A 169 13.74 8.28 7.86
CA LYS A 169 12.85 9.18 8.63
C LYS A 169 11.52 8.50 8.95
N ARG A 170 11.56 7.20 9.24
CA ARG A 170 10.39 6.32 9.44
C ARG A 170 9.37 6.84 10.47
N ASP A 171 9.85 7.46 11.54
CA ASP A 171 9.02 7.96 12.63
C ASP A 171 8.57 9.42 12.43
N MET A 172 9.18 10.12 11.47
CA MET A 172 8.92 11.54 11.23
C MET A 172 7.90 11.74 10.10
N PHE A 173 7.93 10.90 9.06
CA PHE A 173 7.11 11.10 7.86
C PHE A 173 5.90 10.17 7.84
N LYS A 174 4.70 10.75 8.02
CA LYS A 174 3.45 10.00 7.90
C LYS A 174 3.06 9.84 6.43
N ASN A 175 2.22 8.86 6.15
CA ASN A 175 1.73 8.61 4.80
C ASN A 175 0.89 9.77 4.25
N ALA A 176 0.13 10.47 5.11
CA ALA A 176 -0.60 11.68 4.74
C ALA A 176 0.37 12.76 4.25
N ASP A 177 1.37 13.11 5.08
CA ASP A 177 2.37 14.14 4.76
C ASP A 177 3.09 13.87 3.44
N LEU A 178 3.46 12.60 3.19
CA LEU A 178 4.13 12.19 1.96
C LEU A 178 3.17 12.21 0.76
N ALA A 179 1.91 11.82 0.93
CA ALA A 179 0.91 11.90 -0.13
C ALA A 179 0.67 13.37 -0.53
N ASP A 180 0.55 14.26 0.45
CA ASP A 180 0.37 15.69 0.24
C ASP A 180 1.61 16.32 -0.42
N ALA A 181 2.82 16.00 0.05
CA ALA A 181 4.05 16.54 -0.52
C ALA A 181 4.29 16.08 -1.97
N ILE A 182 3.97 14.82 -2.28
CA ILE A 182 4.03 14.30 -3.65
C ILE A 182 3.00 14.99 -4.53
N GLU A 183 1.79 15.25 -4.02
CA GLU A 183 0.76 16.00 -4.75
C GLU A 183 1.23 17.42 -5.08
N TYR A 184 1.80 18.11 -4.09
CA TYR A 184 2.37 19.43 -4.29
C TYR A 184 3.45 19.44 -5.38
N LEU A 185 4.39 18.49 -5.34
CA LEU A 185 5.44 18.37 -6.36
C LEU A 185 4.86 18.15 -7.76
N GLN A 186 3.83 17.31 -7.87
CA GLN A 186 3.14 17.06 -9.13
C GLN A 186 2.39 18.29 -9.64
N SER A 187 1.82 19.11 -8.75
CA SER A 187 1.11 20.34 -9.14
C SER A 187 2.02 21.44 -9.69
N ILE A 188 3.33 21.39 -9.41
CA ILE A 188 4.31 22.39 -9.85
C ILE A 188 5.25 21.87 -10.95
N LYS A 189 5.04 20.62 -11.37
CA LYS A 189 5.76 20.00 -12.48
C LYS A 189 5.51 20.79 -13.76
N LYS A 190 6.57 21.03 -14.53
CA LYS A 190 6.49 21.70 -15.84
C LYS A 190 6.37 20.69 -16.97
#